data_AF-A0A1Z9QSH6-F1
#
_entry.id   AF-A0A1Z9QSH6-F1
#
_cell.length_a   1.000
_cell.length_b   1.000
_cell.length_c   1.000
_cell.angle_alpha   90.00
_cell.angle_beta   90.00
_cell.angle_gamma   90.00
#
_symmetry.space_group_name_H-M   'P 1'
#
loop_
_entity.id
_entity.type
_entity.pdbx_description
1 polymer ?
#
loop_
_entity_poly.entity_id
_entity_poly.type
_entity_poly.pdbx_seq_one_letter_code
_entity_poly.pdbx_strand_id
1 'polypeptide(L)'
;MTATQAKSTSQVIHIDTMKSAVCLPLLLTFLLTPTLATAQFAGMRARVPADANTLVLINAKKMFGSRIADRQGWQAKRQAAYDSGISSLPPGATEVLLAGRHDLHFGHEALWELGMMKFGEDKDVLGVAKHYGGTIDEISGHSAVRLPDDHFVLQMGPAFMASYTPANRQDVSRWLRQTNISTPGGHLAPYLQEAFTYATKVGTPIIMAMDLGGLVSINEIEERIVKLNALKNVKLPGKQLVSLLQGIQGITLGISIDDSELGAVRVDFADSAEILATVGKPLLIEILENQGAMIEDFREWEPSVSGNTFMLRGNLSEGGTRKLMSVMELPASMTHAVQQANSPGTNNKEQDVLLATQQYWKSLNSLMDDLQNDHSFQSFGQGAIWYDKYARKIDRLPILNVDPELVNFGAKIAATFRNCETLMKGVGMSSALRVSQTGGSGSSGYSNSSYGGYRASMGYGSTPYGPQGMGSGVSAMNASRQQQGSEIAQIHMQERSRGAASLQDIWNQIASATSKERIRLVSKYSADF
;
A
#
# COMPACT_ATOMS: atom_id res chain seq x y z
N MET A 1 -50.96 77.43 -37.48
CA MET A 1 -50.44 78.78 -37.76
C MET A 1 -48.95 78.78 -37.47
N THR A 2 -48.20 79.09 -38.53
CA THR A 2 -46.80 79.53 -38.65
C THR A 2 -46.04 80.04 -37.41
N ALA A 3 -44.80 79.56 -37.25
CA ALA A 3 -43.52 80.32 -37.33
C ALA A 3 -42.48 79.73 -36.33
N THR A 4 -41.41 79.02 -36.72
CA THR A 4 -40.19 79.39 -37.48
C THR A 4 -39.05 79.95 -36.59
N GLN A 5 -37.94 79.18 -36.59
CA GLN A 5 -36.51 79.56 -36.42
C GLN A 5 -35.99 79.97 -35.02
N ALA A 6 -34.73 79.78 -34.64
CA ALA A 6 -33.62 78.90 -35.07
C ALA A 6 -32.38 79.24 -34.21
N LYS A 7 -31.51 78.23 -33.99
CA LYS A 7 -30.04 78.30 -33.74
C LYS A 7 -29.55 79.01 -32.47
N SER A 8 -28.43 78.66 -31.85
CA SER A 8 -27.51 77.50 -31.84
C SER A 8 -26.36 77.89 -30.87
N THR A 9 -25.67 76.90 -30.31
CA THR A 9 -24.31 76.94 -29.71
C THR A 9 -24.17 77.72 -28.38
N SER A 10 -23.50 77.22 -27.34
CA SER A 10 -22.35 76.33 -27.31
C SER A 10 -22.28 75.53 -26.00
N GLN A 11 -21.65 74.35 -26.08
CA GLN A 11 -21.35 73.43 -25.00
C GLN A 11 -20.40 74.03 -23.96
N VAL A 12 -20.67 73.77 -22.67
CA VAL A 12 -19.63 73.58 -21.66
C VAL A 12 -20.08 72.43 -20.75
N ILE A 13 -19.22 71.42 -20.67
CA ILE A 13 -19.33 70.21 -19.85
C ILE A 13 -18.91 70.55 -18.41
N HIS A 14 -19.69 70.13 -17.40
CA HIS A 14 -19.17 69.47 -16.18
C HIS A 14 -20.29 68.97 -15.24
N ILE A 15 -20.27 67.64 -15.04
CA ILE A 15 -20.56 66.79 -13.85
C ILE A 15 -21.80 67.08 -12.99
N ASP A 16 -22.67 66.07 -12.81
CA ASP A 16 -22.66 65.32 -11.54
C ASP A 16 -23.51 64.04 -11.56
N THR A 17 -22.77 62.95 -11.79
CA THR A 17 -23.08 61.55 -11.51
C THR A 17 -22.85 61.24 -10.04
N MET A 18 -23.91 61.18 -9.22
CA MET A 18 -23.86 60.54 -7.90
C MET A 18 -25.19 59.83 -7.64
N LYS A 19 -25.25 58.51 -7.94
CA LYS A 19 -26.17 57.54 -7.29
C LYS A 19 -26.00 56.07 -7.67
N SER A 20 -25.10 55.70 -8.58
CA SER A 20 -24.89 54.29 -9.00
C SER A 20 -23.51 53.70 -8.74
N ALA A 21 -22.70 54.29 -7.84
CA ALA A 21 -21.28 53.91 -7.70
C ALA A 21 -20.93 53.15 -6.40
N VAL A 22 -21.88 52.84 -5.51
CA VAL A 22 -21.54 52.25 -4.19
C VAL A 22 -21.68 50.71 -4.15
N CYS A 23 -22.43 50.09 -5.07
CA CYS A 23 -22.62 48.63 -5.08
C CYS A 23 -21.67 47.85 -5.99
N LEU A 24 -20.96 48.51 -6.91
CA LEU A 24 -20.00 47.85 -7.80
C LEU A 24 -18.60 47.57 -7.20
N PRO A 25 -18.04 48.37 -6.26
CA PRO A 25 -16.72 48.08 -5.72
C PRO A 25 -16.76 46.95 -4.67
N LEU A 26 -17.91 46.67 -4.03
CA LEU A 26 -18.01 45.61 -3.02
C LEU A 26 -18.07 44.20 -3.64
N LEU A 27 -18.63 44.08 -4.85
CA LEU A 27 -18.71 42.80 -5.57
C LEU A 27 -17.38 42.39 -6.23
N LEU A 28 -16.53 43.38 -6.56
CA LEU A 28 -15.22 43.13 -7.18
C LEU A 28 -14.14 42.79 -6.13
N THR A 29 -14.26 43.27 -4.89
CA THR A 29 -13.36 42.90 -3.78
C THR A 29 -13.52 41.45 -3.31
N PHE A 30 -14.67 40.82 -3.56
CA PHE A 30 -14.90 39.40 -3.23
C PHE A 30 -14.35 38.42 -4.30
N LEU A 31 -14.03 38.91 -5.51
CA LEU A 31 -13.47 38.10 -6.61
C LEU A 31 -11.93 38.16 -6.71
N LEU A 32 -11.29 39.00 -5.89
CA LEU A 32 -9.85 39.26 -5.92
C LEU A 32 -9.14 38.97 -4.61
N THR A 33 -9.80 38.40 -3.61
CA THR A 33 -9.06 37.68 -2.56
C THR A 33 -8.59 36.38 -3.19
N PRO A 34 -7.29 36.19 -3.51
CA PRO A 34 -6.80 34.83 -3.60
C PRO A 34 -7.12 34.24 -2.24
N THR A 35 -8.06 33.29 -2.18
CA THR A 35 -7.98 32.29 -1.13
C THR A 35 -6.56 31.78 -1.28
N LEU A 36 -5.68 32.11 -0.32
CA LEU A 36 -4.46 31.37 -0.11
C LEU A 36 -4.95 29.95 0.17
N ALA A 37 -5.21 29.20 -0.91
CA ALA A 37 -5.31 27.78 -0.84
C ALA A 37 -3.92 27.39 -0.36
N THR A 38 -3.80 27.14 0.94
CA THR A 38 -2.65 26.45 1.49
C THR A 38 -2.49 25.23 0.61
N ALA A 39 -1.46 25.23 -0.24
CA ALA A 39 -1.28 24.18 -1.22
C ALA A 39 -1.26 22.85 -0.45
N GLN A 40 -2.13 21.92 -0.84
CA GLN A 40 -2.22 20.63 -0.19
C GLN A 40 -0.83 19.96 -0.24
N PHE A 41 -0.37 19.43 0.89
CA PHE A 41 0.99 18.89 1.06
C PHE A 41 2.11 19.92 0.82
N ALA A 42 1.85 21.22 1.01
CA ALA A 42 2.86 22.29 0.85
C ALA A 42 4.16 21.97 1.59
N GLY A 43 5.30 22.11 0.91
CA GLY A 43 6.62 21.84 1.47
C GLY A 43 6.99 20.35 1.61
N MET A 44 6.03 19.42 1.60
CA MET A 44 6.33 17.98 1.72
C MET A 44 6.91 17.42 0.41
N ARG A 45 6.38 17.82 -0.75
CA ARG A 45 6.89 17.32 -2.05
C ARG A 45 8.38 17.58 -2.25
N ALA A 46 8.84 18.78 -1.90
CA ALA A 46 10.24 19.16 -2.05
C ALA A 46 11.18 18.34 -1.15
N ARG A 47 10.62 17.66 -0.15
CA ARG A 47 11.32 16.80 0.80
C ARG A 47 11.37 15.33 0.37
N VAL A 48 10.78 14.94 -0.76
CA VAL A 48 10.86 13.57 -1.26
C VAL A 48 12.15 13.40 -2.10
N PRO A 49 13.01 12.40 -1.80
CA PRO A 49 14.16 12.08 -2.63
C PRO A 49 13.77 11.75 -4.08
N ALA A 50 14.65 12.08 -5.03
CA ALA A 50 14.38 11.89 -6.46
C ALA A 50 14.37 10.41 -6.90
N ASP A 51 14.99 9.52 -6.13
CA ASP A 51 15.02 8.06 -6.37
C ASP A 51 13.83 7.33 -5.72
N ALA A 52 12.82 8.05 -5.24
CA ALA A 52 11.57 7.45 -4.77
C ALA A 52 10.85 6.73 -5.93
N ASN A 53 10.38 5.50 -5.69
CA ASN A 53 9.53 4.76 -6.63
C ASN A 53 8.13 4.46 -6.07
N THR A 54 7.87 4.81 -4.82
CA THR A 54 6.53 4.73 -4.21
C THR A 54 6.17 6.04 -3.55
N LEU A 55 4.91 6.45 -3.68
CA LEU A 55 4.34 7.65 -3.06
C LEU A 55 2.93 7.36 -2.53
N VAL A 56 2.66 7.71 -1.28
CA VAL A 56 1.30 7.69 -0.68
C VAL A 56 0.99 9.08 -0.14
N LEU A 57 -0.22 9.56 -0.44
CA LEU A 57 -0.74 10.86 -0.04
C LEU A 57 -2.08 10.65 0.64
N ILE A 58 -2.19 11.10 1.89
CA ILE A 58 -3.44 11.02 2.66
C ILE A 58 -3.80 12.42 3.15
N ASN A 59 -4.92 12.93 2.66
CA ASN A 59 -5.57 14.12 3.19
C ASN A 59 -6.49 13.71 4.34
N ALA A 60 -5.90 13.50 5.52
CA ALA A 60 -6.62 13.09 6.71
C ALA A 60 -7.71 14.10 7.10
N LYS A 61 -7.47 15.39 6.89
CA LYS A 61 -8.47 16.44 7.14
C LYS A 61 -9.72 16.25 6.30
N LYS A 62 -9.58 15.97 5.00
CA LYS A 62 -10.71 15.72 4.10
C LYS A 62 -11.38 14.37 4.37
N MET A 63 -10.58 13.32 4.62
CA MET A 63 -11.08 11.99 4.92
C MET A 63 -11.99 11.98 6.17
N PHE A 64 -11.49 12.50 7.29
CA PHE A 64 -12.23 12.51 8.56
C PHE A 64 -13.23 13.66 8.70
N GLY A 65 -13.26 14.58 7.74
CA GLY A 65 -14.28 15.63 7.62
C GLY A 65 -15.35 15.33 6.57
N SER A 66 -15.43 14.07 6.09
CA SER A 66 -16.41 13.64 5.10
C SER A 66 -17.77 13.30 5.75
N ARG A 67 -18.85 13.34 4.96
CA ARG A 67 -20.21 13.04 5.44
C ARG A 67 -20.34 11.60 5.95
N ILE A 68 -19.68 10.64 5.30
CA ILE A 68 -19.63 9.26 5.78
C ILE A 68 -18.86 9.13 7.10
N ALA A 69 -17.77 9.87 7.28
CA ALA A 69 -16.99 9.87 8.52
C ALA A 69 -17.82 10.36 9.72
N ASP A 70 -18.61 11.41 9.53
CA ASP A 70 -19.52 11.92 10.57
C ASP A 70 -20.62 10.91 10.91
N ARG A 71 -21.31 10.39 9.88
CA ARG A 71 -22.40 9.41 10.03
C ARG A 71 -21.96 8.12 10.71
N GLN A 72 -20.72 7.68 10.49
CA GLN A 72 -20.18 6.44 11.06
C GLN A 72 -19.28 6.65 12.28
N GLY A 73 -19.16 7.88 12.78
CA GLY A 73 -18.39 8.22 13.98
C GLY A 73 -16.89 7.94 13.86
N TRP A 74 -16.29 8.14 12.68
CA TRP A 74 -14.89 7.79 12.41
C TRP A 74 -13.89 8.53 13.29
N GLN A 75 -14.19 9.75 13.73
CA GLN A 75 -13.30 10.50 14.65
C GLN A 75 -13.14 9.78 15.99
N ALA A 76 -14.24 9.32 16.58
CA ALA A 76 -14.20 8.55 17.84
C ALA A 76 -13.51 7.20 17.63
N LYS A 77 -13.80 6.51 16.52
CA LYS A 77 -13.12 5.25 16.16
C LYS A 77 -11.62 5.45 15.93
N ARG A 78 -11.20 6.55 15.29
CA ARG A 78 -9.80 6.91 15.08
C ARG A 78 -9.10 7.12 16.42
N GLN A 79 -9.70 7.88 17.32
CA GLN A 79 -9.17 8.11 18.66
C GLN A 79 -9.00 6.78 19.40
N ALA A 80 -10.05 5.96 19.45
CA ALA A 80 -10.00 4.66 20.13
C ALA A 80 -8.97 3.71 19.51
N ALA A 81 -8.93 3.59 18.18
CA ALA A 81 -7.98 2.74 17.47
C ALA A 81 -6.53 3.22 17.66
N TYR A 82 -6.31 4.52 17.75
CA TYR A 82 -5.01 5.08 18.04
C TYR A 82 -4.60 4.86 19.50
N ASP A 83 -5.52 5.08 20.47
CA ASP A 83 -5.28 4.84 21.89
C ASP A 83 -5.00 3.36 22.19
N SER A 84 -5.59 2.45 21.41
CA SER A 84 -5.33 1.01 21.49
C SER A 84 -4.12 0.53 20.68
N GLY A 85 -3.40 1.44 20.01
CA GLY A 85 -2.22 1.10 19.18
C GLY A 85 -2.52 0.39 17.86
N ILE A 86 -3.79 0.33 17.45
CA ILE A 86 -4.26 -0.30 16.19
C ILE A 86 -4.02 0.63 15.00
N SER A 87 -4.26 1.94 15.17
CA SER A 87 -4.07 2.92 14.10
C SER A 87 -2.78 3.69 14.26
N SER A 88 -1.96 3.67 13.20
CA SER A 88 -0.76 4.50 13.11
C SER A 88 -1.04 5.97 12.73
N LEU A 89 -2.30 6.40 12.58
CA LEU A 89 -2.63 7.75 12.16
C LEU A 89 -3.09 8.62 13.34
N PRO A 90 -2.21 9.45 13.94
CA PRO A 90 -2.53 10.17 15.16
C PRO A 90 -3.71 11.13 15.02
N PRO A 91 -4.60 11.21 16.01
CA PRO A 91 -5.62 12.25 16.12
C PRO A 91 -4.97 13.64 15.97
N GLY A 92 -5.52 14.46 15.09
CA GLY A 92 -4.97 15.79 14.77
C GLY A 92 -4.03 15.85 13.56
N ALA A 93 -3.60 14.72 12.99
CA ALA A 93 -2.93 14.73 11.69
C ALA A 93 -3.89 15.22 10.60
N THR A 94 -3.43 16.17 9.79
CA THR A 94 -4.21 16.80 8.71
C THR A 94 -3.77 16.34 7.33
N GLU A 95 -2.46 16.15 7.13
CA GLU A 95 -1.85 15.72 5.88
C GLU A 95 -0.74 14.72 6.17
N VAL A 96 -0.68 13.64 5.40
CA VAL A 96 0.35 12.61 5.49
C VAL A 96 0.91 12.36 4.10
N LEU A 97 2.24 12.33 4.00
CA LEU A 97 2.96 11.86 2.82
C LEU A 97 3.88 10.72 3.25
N LEU A 98 3.77 9.58 2.57
CA LEU A 98 4.76 8.50 2.63
C LEU A 98 5.47 8.43 1.29
N ALA A 99 6.77 8.21 1.31
CA ALA A 99 7.55 7.94 0.11
C ALA A 99 8.59 6.87 0.43
N GLY A 100 9.01 6.11 -0.57
CA GLY A 100 10.01 5.09 -0.37
C GLY A 100 10.69 4.69 -1.66
N ARG A 101 11.83 4.02 -1.49
CA ARG A 101 12.47 3.26 -2.55
C ARG A 101 12.42 1.79 -2.20
N HIS A 102 11.61 1.04 -2.93
CA HIS A 102 11.43 -0.40 -2.75
C HIS A 102 12.20 -1.18 -3.83
N ASP A 103 12.77 -2.33 -3.47
CA ASP A 103 13.27 -3.27 -4.47
C ASP A 103 12.11 -4.06 -5.08
N LEU A 104 11.41 -3.46 -6.03
CA LEU A 104 10.26 -4.09 -6.67
C LEU A 104 10.61 -5.34 -7.50
N HIS A 105 11.90 -5.65 -7.69
CA HIS A 105 12.37 -6.76 -8.53
C HIS A 105 12.72 -8.01 -7.71
N PHE A 106 13.44 -7.88 -6.59
CA PHE A 106 13.95 -9.02 -5.81
C PHE A 106 13.30 -9.21 -4.42
N GLY A 107 12.54 -8.24 -3.90
CA GLY A 107 11.82 -8.40 -2.64
C GLY A 107 11.19 -7.10 -2.18
N HIS A 108 9.98 -7.16 -1.62
CA HIS A 108 9.20 -5.98 -1.21
C HIS A 108 9.81 -5.13 -0.08
N GLU A 109 11.10 -5.31 0.25
CA GLU A 109 11.79 -4.54 1.26
C GLU A 109 12.12 -3.14 0.73
N ALA A 110 11.79 -2.14 1.55
CA ALA A 110 12.20 -0.78 1.30
C ALA A 110 13.68 -0.63 1.63
N LEU A 111 14.46 -0.10 0.67
CA LEU A 111 15.82 0.38 0.92
C LEU A 111 15.81 1.58 1.86
N TRP A 112 14.80 2.43 1.71
CA TRP A 112 14.47 3.49 2.65
C TRP A 112 12.98 3.85 2.56
N GLU A 113 12.44 4.30 3.69
CA GLU A 113 11.09 4.84 3.82
C GLU A 113 11.14 6.21 4.49
N LEU A 114 10.37 7.14 3.95
CA LEU A 114 10.18 8.48 4.48
C LEU A 114 8.70 8.67 4.80
N GLY A 115 8.41 9.08 6.02
CA GLY A 115 7.10 9.55 6.42
C GLY A 115 7.13 11.03 6.74
N MET A 116 6.09 11.76 6.39
CA MET A 116 5.93 13.18 6.69
C MET A 116 4.49 13.46 7.09
N MET A 117 4.33 14.21 8.17
CA MET A 117 3.01 14.47 8.73
C MET A 117 2.87 15.90 9.22
N LYS A 118 1.78 16.54 8.82
CA LYS A 118 1.34 17.83 9.38
C LYS A 118 0.19 17.65 10.34
N PHE A 119 0.12 18.57 11.28
CA PHE A 119 -0.86 18.59 12.36
C PHE A 119 -1.63 19.90 12.37
N GLY A 120 -2.82 19.87 12.99
CA GLY A 120 -3.60 21.08 13.26
C GLY A 120 -3.02 21.93 14.41
N GLU A 121 -2.10 21.36 15.19
CA GLU A 121 -1.50 21.97 16.38
C GLU A 121 0.01 21.69 16.40
N ASP A 122 0.75 22.52 17.13
CA ASP A 122 2.18 22.33 17.32
C ASP A 122 2.49 21.00 18.02
N LYS A 123 3.61 20.41 17.63
CA LYS A 123 4.14 19.15 18.14
C LYS A 123 5.62 19.29 18.46
N ASP A 124 6.05 18.59 19.50
CA ASP A 124 7.43 18.58 19.98
C ASP A 124 7.98 17.15 19.91
N VAL A 125 9.13 16.99 19.25
CA VAL A 125 9.79 15.69 19.12
C VAL A 125 10.27 15.14 20.46
N LEU A 126 10.46 15.98 21.48
CA LEU A 126 10.80 15.50 22.84
C LEU A 126 9.70 14.61 23.44
N GLY A 127 8.44 14.81 23.06
CA GLY A 127 7.35 13.93 23.44
C GLY A 127 7.54 12.49 22.92
N VAL A 128 8.14 12.36 21.73
CA VAL A 128 8.46 11.06 21.11
C VAL A 128 9.48 10.30 21.98
N ALA A 129 10.60 10.94 22.33
CA ALA A 129 11.68 10.29 23.09
C ALA A 129 11.20 9.79 24.47
N LYS A 130 10.35 10.58 25.14
CA LYS A 130 9.80 10.23 26.47
C LYS A 130 8.89 9.00 26.43
N HIS A 131 8.17 8.78 25.34
CA HIS A 131 7.13 7.75 25.27
C HIS A 131 7.63 6.44 24.66
N TYR A 132 8.44 6.51 23.61
CA TYR A 132 8.93 5.31 22.91
C TYR A 132 10.25 4.78 23.44
N GLY A 133 10.94 5.59 24.25
CA GLY A 133 12.34 5.38 24.56
C GLY A 133 13.16 5.73 23.33
N GLY A 134 14.14 6.61 23.48
CA GLY A 134 14.91 7.08 22.34
C GLY A 134 15.98 8.05 22.76
N THR A 135 17.00 8.19 21.94
CA THR A 135 18.07 9.16 22.18
C THR A 135 17.82 10.40 21.35
N ILE A 136 17.72 11.55 22.01
CA ILE A 136 17.65 12.85 21.35
C ILE A 136 18.97 13.09 20.60
N ASP A 137 18.86 13.64 19.40
CA ASP A 137 19.96 14.04 18.52
C ASP A 137 19.60 15.38 17.86
N GLU A 138 20.58 15.99 17.20
CA GLU A 138 20.38 17.12 16.31
C GLU A 138 21.04 16.81 14.97
N ILE A 139 20.24 16.75 13.90
CA ILE A 139 20.72 16.40 12.56
C ILE A 139 20.45 17.57 11.62
N SER A 140 21.52 18.21 11.14
CA SER A 140 21.45 19.34 10.19
C SER A 140 20.54 20.48 10.66
N GLY A 141 20.56 20.79 11.96
CA GLY A 141 19.76 21.86 12.58
C GLY A 141 18.32 21.47 12.93
N HIS A 142 17.93 20.21 12.76
CA HIS A 142 16.64 19.68 13.17
C HIS A 142 16.78 18.85 14.45
N SER A 143 15.92 19.13 15.44
CA SER A 143 15.74 18.24 16.59
C SER A 143 15.25 16.88 16.10
N ALA A 144 15.94 15.83 16.50
CA ALA A 144 15.68 14.47 16.08
C ALA A 144 15.66 13.52 17.28
N VAL A 145 14.99 12.39 17.13
CA VAL A 145 14.98 11.30 18.08
C VAL A 145 15.27 10.02 17.33
N ARG A 146 16.31 9.30 17.74
CA ARG A 146 16.56 7.93 17.30
C ARG A 146 15.79 6.98 18.19
N LEU A 147 14.90 6.18 17.59
CA LEU A 147 14.12 5.20 18.31
C LEU A 147 14.73 3.78 18.21
N PRO A 148 14.38 2.87 19.14
CA PRO A 148 14.89 1.50 19.20
C PRO A 148 14.56 0.63 17.98
N ASP A 149 13.44 0.89 17.32
CA ASP A 149 12.89 0.18 16.15
C ASP A 149 13.41 0.76 14.81
N ASP A 150 14.70 1.11 14.80
CA ASP A 150 15.48 1.46 13.61
C ASP A 150 14.90 2.58 12.73
N HIS A 151 14.39 3.64 13.36
CA HIS A 151 14.08 4.86 12.61
C HIS A 151 14.47 6.14 13.36
N PHE A 152 14.50 7.24 12.62
CA PHE A 152 14.56 8.59 13.15
C PHE A 152 13.21 9.28 13.04
N VAL A 153 12.85 10.08 14.05
CA VAL A 153 11.77 11.08 13.98
C VAL A 153 12.41 12.46 14.09
N LEU A 154 12.00 13.39 13.24
CA LEU A 154 12.55 14.74 13.13
C LEU A 154 11.45 15.79 13.21
N GLN A 155 11.74 16.87 13.93
CA GLN A 155 10.91 18.07 13.91
C GLN A 155 11.31 18.97 12.74
N MET A 156 10.44 19.05 11.75
CA MET A 156 10.66 19.84 10.53
C MET A 156 10.11 21.27 10.66
N GLY A 157 9.19 21.49 11.60
CA GLY A 157 8.60 22.77 11.98
C GLY A 157 7.64 22.61 13.18
N PRO A 158 6.95 23.67 13.63
CA PRO A 158 6.07 23.62 14.80
C PRO A 158 5.00 22.54 14.70
N ALA A 159 4.29 22.42 13.57
CA ALA A 159 3.25 21.42 13.34
C ALA A 159 3.62 20.44 12.20
N PHE A 160 4.90 20.14 12.03
CA PHE A 160 5.40 19.30 10.93
C PHE A 160 6.51 18.36 11.42
N MET A 161 6.23 17.05 11.37
CA MET A 161 7.19 16.00 11.69
C MET A 161 7.51 15.16 10.47
N ALA A 162 8.68 14.54 10.49
CA ALA A 162 9.10 13.55 9.51
C ALA A 162 9.72 12.33 10.21
N SER A 163 9.66 11.17 9.57
CA SER A 163 10.40 9.98 9.97
C SER A 163 11.20 9.43 8.82
N TYR A 164 12.31 8.77 9.13
CA TYR A 164 13.16 8.11 8.15
C TYR A 164 13.61 6.75 8.67
N THR A 165 13.46 5.73 7.82
CA THR A 165 13.86 4.34 8.08
C THR A 165 14.75 3.88 6.92
N PRO A 166 15.87 3.17 7.17
CA PRO A 166 16.43 2.79 8.47
C PRO A 166 17.01 3.98 9.27
N ALA A 167 17.34 3.81 10.56
CA ALA A 167 17.91 4.86 11.42
C ALA A 167 19.38 5.15 11.11
N ASN A 168 19.69 5.42 9.85
CA ASN A 168 21.01 5.83 9.41
C ASN A 168 21.17 7.35 9.46
N ARG A 169 21.92 7.82 10.45
CA ARG A 169 22.15 9.26 10.68
C ARG A 169 22.79 9.96 9.47
N GLN A 170 23.69 9.28 8.74
CA GLN A 170 24.35 9.84 7.56
C GLN A 170 23.36 10.02 6.42
N ASP A 171 22.48 9.05 6.19
CA ASP A 171 21.46 9.11 5.14
C ASP A 171 20.42 10.18 5.44
N VAL A 172 19.96 10.29 6.69
CA VAL A 172 19.09 11.39 7.14
C VAL A 172 19.76 12.75 6.91
N SER A 173 21.05 12.89 7.25
CA SER A 173 21.78 14.13 6.99
C SER A 173 21.95 14.44 5.50
N ARG A 174 22.08 13.42 4.63
CA ARG A 174 22.12 13.61 3.17
C ARG A 174 20.74 14.03 2.64
N TRP A 175 19.69 13.34 3.06
CA TRP A 175 18.30 13.65 2.70
C TRP A 175 17.95 15.10 3.06
N LEU A 176 18.22 15.52 4.29
CA LEU A 176 17.95 16.90 4.73
C LEU A 176 18.70 17.91 3.86
N ARG A 177 19.98 17.67 3.53
CA ARG A 177 20.78 18.56 2.67
C ARG A 177 20.25 18.62 1.23
N GLN A 178 19.93 17.47 0.63
CA GLN A 178 19.46 17.37 -0.76
C GLN A 178 18.08 18.02 -0.94
N THR A 179 17.26 18.00 0.10
CA THR A 179 15.89 18.50 0.06
C THR A 179 15.69 19.86 0.69
N ASN A 180 16.75 20.48 1.22
CA ASN A 180 16.71 21.84 1.76
C ASN A 180 16.66 22.93 0.66
N ILE A 181 16.65 22.53 -0.61
CA ILE A 181 16.77 23.45 -1.73
C ILE A 181 15.41 24.10 -1.98
N SER A 182 15.37 25.43 -1.93
CA SER A 182 14.18 26.27 -2.16
C SER A 182 13.66 26.26 -3.61
N THR A 183 14.18 25.37 -4.46
CA THR A 183 13.80 25.27 -5.86
C THR A 183 12.56 24.37 -5.99
N PRO A 184 11.49 24.78 -6.68
CA PRO A 184 10.24 24.02 -6.85
C PRO A 184 10.35 22.70 -7.65
N GLY A 185 11.50 22.04 -7.65
CA GLY A 185 11.84 20.97 -8.58
C GLY A 185 12.56 19.79 -7.95
N GLY A 186 12.28 19.42 -6.68
CA GLY A 186 12.58 18.06 -6.24
C GLY A 186 11.93 17.09 -7.24
N HIS A 187 12.75 16.46 -8.08
CA HIS A 187 12.29 15.72 -9.25
C HIS A 187 11.77 14.36 -8.81
N LEU A 188 10.51 14.32 -8.34
CA LEU A 188 9.76 13.06 -8.38
C LEU A 188 9.86 12.50 -9.80
N ALA A 189 9.94 11.19 -9.91
CA ALA A 189 9.77 10.53 -11.19
C ALA A 189 8.48 11.04 -11.86
N PRO A 190 8.45 11.20 -13.20
CA PRO A 190 7.31 11.79 -13.90
C PRO A 190 5.96 11.17 -13.51
N TYR A 191 5.92 9.86 -13.31
CA TYR A 191 4.72 9.14 -12.88
C TYR A 191 4.24 9.56 -11.49
N LEU A 192 5.13 9.61 -10.51
CA LEU A 192 4.80 10.05 -9.14
C LEU A 192 4.43 11.55 -9.09
N GLN A 193 5.00 12.36 -9.98
CA GLN A 193 4.65 13.77 -10.13
C GLN A 193 3.22 13.95 -10.65
N GLU A 194 2.77 13.11 -11.60
CA GLU A 194 1.38 13.10 -12.06
C GLU A 194 0.42 12.73 -10.91
N ALA A 195 0.74 11.67 -10.15
CA ALA A 195 -0.04 11.24 -9.00
C ALA A 195 -0.16 12.35 -7.94
N PHE A 196 0.94 13.04 -7.61
CA PHE A 196 0.92 14.18 -6.69
C PHE A 196 0.06 15.34 -7.22
N THR A 197 0.17 15.63 -8.52
CA THR A 197 -0.60 16.71 -9.16
C THR A 197 -2.09 16.38 -9.16
N TYR A 198 -2.45 15.12 -9.40
CA TYR A 198 -3.83 14.66 -9.33
C TYR A 198 -4.40 14.79 -7.91
N ALA A 199 -3.67 14.32 -6.90
CA ALA A 199 -4.06 14.40 -5.49
C ALA A 199 -4.35 15.85 -5.06
N THR A 200 -3.51 16.79 -5.48
CA THR A 200 -3.60 18.21 -5.10
C THR A 200 -4.64 19.01 -5.90
N LYS A 201 -4.90 18.66 -7.17
CA LYS A 201 -5.91 19.33 -8.00
C LYS A 201 -7.33 18.82 -7.77
N VAL A 202 -7.49 17.50 -7.73
CA VAL A 202 -8.81 16.84 -7.57
C VAL A 202 -9.17 16.74 -6.08
N GLY A 203 -8.17 16.76 -5.20
CA GLY A 203 -8.37 16.65 -3.76
C GLY A 203 -8.80 15.24 -3.34
N THR A 204 -8.42 14.20 -4.09
CA THR A 204 -8.70 12.81 -3.73
C THR A 204 -8.10 12.53 -2.35
N PRO A 205 -8.90 12.11 -1.34
CA PRO A 205 -8.41 11.93 0.03
C PRO A 205 -7.22 10.99 0.16
N ILE A 206 -7.16 9.91 -0.63
CA ILE A 206 -6.06 8.96 -0.59
C ILE A 206 -5.57 8.67 -2.02
N ILE A 207 -4.27 8.79 -2.24
CA ILE A 207 -3.59 8.39 -3.47
C ILE A 207 -2.36 7.57 -3.09
N MET A 208 -2.21 6.40 -3.70
CA MET A 208 -1.01 5.57 -3.65
C MET A 208 -0.54 5.37 -5.08
N ALA A 209 0.73 5.62 -5.36
CA ALA A 209 1.31 5.43 -6.68
C ALA A 209 2.67 4.71 -6.58
N MET A 210 2.93 3.84 -7.54
CA MET A 210 4.21 3.19 -7.74
C MET A 210 4.67 3.41 -9.17
N ASP A 211 5.92 3.84 -9.32
CA ASP A 211 6.62 3.88 -10.61
C ASP A 211 7.12 2.47 -10.93
N LEU A 212 6.65 1.93 -12.05
CA LEU A 212 7.00 0.59 -12.52
C LEU A 212 7.83 0.63 -13.81
N GLY A 213 8.21 1.84 -14.27
CA GLY A 213 8.98 2.04 -15.48
C GLY A 213 10.30 1.26 -15.45
N GLY A 214 10.50 0.38 -16.43
CA GLY A 214 11.73 -0.40 -16.56
C GLY A 214 11.91 -1.51 -15.52
N LEU A 215 10.88 -1.87 -14.76
CA LEU A 215 10.97 -2.86 -13.69
C LEU A 215 11.21 -4.30 -14.20
N VAL A 216 10.58 -4.67 -15.31
CA VAL A 216 10.49 -6.06 -15.77
C VAL A 216 11.09 -6.19 -17.16
N SER A 217 11.95 -7.19 -17.38
CA SER A 217 12.50 -7.49 -18.69
C SER A 217 11.50 -8.26 -19.57
N ILE A 218 11.68 -8.20 -20.89
CA ILE A 218 10.86 -8.97 -21.86
C ILE A 218 10.86 -10.46 -21.50
N ASN A 219 12.04 -11.03 -21.22
CA ASN A 219 12.20 -12.45 -20.93
C ASN A 219 11.40 -12.85 -19.67
N GLU A 220 11.45 -12.04 -18.61
CA GLU A 220 10.68 -12.30 -17.39
C GLU A 220 9.17 -12.19 -17.62
N ILE A 221 8.74 -11.24 -18.45
CA ILE A 221 7.33 -11.10 -18.83
C ILE A 221 6.88 -12.36 -19.59
N GLU A 222 7.67 -12.83 -20.56
CA GLU A 222 7.38 -14.05 -21.32
C GLU A 222 7.27 -15.28 -20.41
N GLU A 223 8.21 -15.45 -19.47
CA GLU A 223 8.21 -16.54 -18.50
C GLU A 223 7.04 -16.49 -17.50
N ARG A 224 6.60 -15.28 -17.13
CA ARG A 224 5.51 -15.09 -16.18
C ARG A 224 4.15 -15.23 -16.86
N ILE A 225 3.96 -14.67 -18.05
CA ILE A 225 2.69 -14.70 -18.79
C ILE A 225 2.19 -16.14 -19.01
N VAL A 226 3.09 -17.08 -19.34
CA VAL A 226 2.70 -18.49 -19.58
C VAL A 226 2.17 -19.19 -18.32
N LYS A 227 2.46 -18.65 -17.13
CA LYS A 227 2.00 -19.20 -15.84
C LYS A 227 0.64 -18.65 -15.43
N LEU A 228 0.17 -17.55 -16.03
CA LEU A 228 -1.06 -16.87 -15.66
C LEU A 228 -2.29 -17.60 -16.20
N ASN A 229 -3.19 -17.99 -15.30
CA ASN A 229 -4.43 -18.67 -15.64
C ASN A 229 -5.38 -17.77 -16.43
N ALA A 230 -5.38 -16.47 -16.16
CA ALA A 230 -6.16 -15.46 -16.85
C ALA A 230 -5.90 -15.45 -18.37
N LEU A 231 -4.76 -15.98 -18.82
CA LEU A 231 -4.34 -15.95 -20.22
C LEU A 231 -4.45 -17.31 -20.93
N LYS A 232 -4.68 -18.43 -20.22
CA LYS A 232 -4.64 -19.80 -20.78
C LYS A 232 -5.63 -20.04 -21.93
N ASN A 233 -6.79 -19.40 -21.91
CA ASN A 233 -7.87 -19.59 -22.89
C ASN A 233 -8.09 -18.38 -23.80
N VAL A 234 -7.22 -17.38 -23.72
CA VAL A 234 -7.42 -16.13 -24.47
C VAL A 234 -6.59 -16.14 -25.74
N LYS A 235 -7.24 -15.91 -26.88
CA LYS A 235 -6.58 -15.71 -28.18
C LYS A 235 -6.03 -14.29 -28.26
N LEU A 236 -5.02 -13.98 -27.46
CA LEU A 236 -4.29 -12.71 -27.55
C LEU A 236 -3.01 -12.86 -28.35
N PRO A 237 -2.60 -11.84 -29.12
CA PRO A 237 -1.27 -11.80 -29.71
C PRO A 237 -0.23 -11.70 -28.58
N GLY A 238 0.35 -12.83 -28.17
CA GLY A 238 1.25 -12.89 -27.01
C GLY A 238 2.38 -11.86 -27.05
N LYS A 239 2.97 -11.62 -28.23
CA LYS A 239 4.00 -10.59 -28.43
C LYS A 239 3.50 -9.16 -28.18
N GLN A 240 2.26 -8.84 -28.53
CA GLN A 240 1.69 -7.51 -28.28
C GLN A 240 1.42 -7.30 -26.79
N LEU A 241 0.92 -8.32 -26.10
CA LEU A 241 0.74 -8.25 -24.65
C LEU A 241 2.08 -8.10 -23.92
N VAL A 242 3.11 -8.87 -24.33
CA VAL A 242 4.47 -8.73 -23.79
C VAL A 242 5.01 -7.32 -24.00
N SER A 243 4.88 -6.77 -25.21
CA SER A 243 5.30 -5.40 -25.53
C SER A 243 4.56 -4.37 -24.70
N LEU A 244 3.24 -4.52 -24.52
CA LEU A 244 2.45 -3.62 -23.68
C LEU A 244 2.92 -3.65 -22.22
N LEU A 245 3.05 -4.86 -21.64
CA LEU A 245 3.48 -5.01 -20.26
C LEU A 245 4.91 -4.52 -20.03
N GLN A 246 5.80 -4.64 -21.03
CA GLN A 246 7.14 -4.05 -20.97
C GLN A 246 7.07 -2.52 -20.90
N GLY A 247 6.09 -1.93 -21.59
CA GLY A 247 5.84 -0.49 -21.59
C GLY A 247 5.09 0.03 -20.36
N ILE A 248 4.91 -0.76 -19.29
CA ILE A 248 4.24 -0.30 -18.07
C ILE A 248 4.97 0.92 -17.49
N GLN A 249 4.19 1.96 -17.15
CA GLN A 249 4.70 3.20 -16.55
C GLN A 249 4.52 3.17 -15.04
N GLY A 250 3.36 2.72 -14.58
CA GLY A 250 3.08 2.65 -13.16
C GLY A 250 1.66 2.24 -12.83
N ILE A 251 1.40 2.15 -11.54
CA ILE A 251 0.09 1.84 -10.97
C ILE A 251 -0.27 2.88 -9.92
N THR A 252 -1.52 3.36 -9.95
CA THR A 252 -2.07 4.30 -8.98
C THR A 252 -3.39 3.79 -8.42
N LEU A 253 -3.52 3.73 -7.10
CA LEU A 253 -4.78 3.53 -6.39
C LEU A 253 -5.25 4.87 -5.81
N GLY A 254 -6.45 5.28 -6.20
CA GLY A 254 -7.12 6.46 -5.63
C GLY A 254 -8.39 6.09 -4.89
N ILE A 255 -8.61 6.70 -3.73
CA ILE A 255 -9.83 6.54 -2.94
C ILE A 255 -10.47 7.90 -2.73
N SER A 256 -11.67 8.04 -3.26
CA SER A 256 -12.57 9.17 -3.01
C SER A 256 -13.49 8.85 -1.86
N ILE A 257 -13.60 9.77 -0.91
CA ILE A 257 -14.43 9.61 0.29
C ILE A 257 -15.33 10.84 0.39
N ASP A 258 -16.63 10.61 0.23
CA ASP A 258 -17.68 11.62 0.44
C ASP A 258 -18.92 10.98 1.08
N ASP A 259 -19.96 10.66 0.29
CA ASP A 259 -21.13 9.89 0.76
C ASP A 259 -20.89 8.37 0.82
N SER A 260 -19.92 7.90 0.03
CA SER A 260 -19.45 6.52 -0.05
C SER A 260 -17.94 6.49 -0.32
N GLU A 261 -17.31 5.35 -0.07
CA GLU A 261 -15.92 5.09 -0.41
C GLU A 261 -15.82 4.52 -1.83
N LEU A 262 -15.30 5.32 -2.76
CA LEU A 262 -15.11 4.93 -4.15
C LEU A 262 -13.62 4.78 -4.46
N GLY A 263 -13.21 3.58 -4.84
CA GLY A 263 -11.84 3.27 -5.23
C GLY A 263 -11.66 3.16 -6.74
N ALA A 264 -10.46 3.49 -7.21
CA ALA A 264 -10.03 3.24 -8.58
C ALA A 264 -8.56 2.83 -8.62
N VAL A 265 -8.26 1.69 -9.24
CA VAL A 265 -6.91 1.31 -9.66
C VAL A 265 -6.73 1.75 -11.11
N ARG A 266 -5.67 2.50 -11.37
CA ARG A 266 -5.23 2.98 -12.68
C ARG A 266 -3.87 2.34 -12.98
N VAL A 267 -3.74 1.73 -14.15
CA VAL A 267 -2.47 1.21 -14.67
C VAL A 267 -2.19 1.89 -15.99
N ASP A 268 -1.04 2.54 -16.10
CA ASP A 268 -0.66 3.30 -17.28
C ASP A 268 0.48 2.63 -18.03
N PHE A 269 0.41 2.72 -19.35
CA PHE A 269 1.36 2.12 -20.28
C PHE A 269 1.92 3.17 -21.23
N ALA A 270 3.05 2.86 -21.88
CA ALA A 270 3.61 3.67 -22.95
C ALA A 270 2.73 3.65 -24.20
N ASP A 271 2.17 2.47 -24.50
CA ASP A 271 1.35 2.22 -25.68
C ASP A 271 -0.13 2.02 -25.32
N SER A 272 -0.96 1.91 -26.35
CA SER A 272 -2.41 1.65 -26.22
C SER A 272 -2.70 0.39 -25.39
N ALA A 273 -3.55 0.56 -24.38
CA ALA A 273 -4.00 -0.49 -23.47
C ALA A 273 -5.24 -1.25 -23.99
N GLU A 274 -5.75 -0.94 -25.18
CA GLU A 274 -7.00 -1.50 -25.74
C GLU A 274 -7.05 -3.03 -25.78
N ILE A 275 -5.89 -3.69 -25.93
CA ILE A 275 -5.77 -5.15 -25.86
C ILE A 275 -6.22 -5.73 -24.49
N LEU A 276 -6.22 -4.91 -23.43
CA LEU A 276 -6.66 -5.28 -22.09
C LEU A 276 -8.18 -5.16 -21.90
N ALA A 277 -8.96 -4.67 -22.88
CA ALA A 277 -10.40 -4.47 -22.72
C ALA A 277 -11.15 -5.73 -22.28
N THR A 278 -10.72 -6.92 -22.74
CA THR A 278 -11.38 -8.19 -22.40
C THR A 278 -10.66 -8.99 -21.31
N VAL A 279 -9.36 -8.75 -21.07
CA VAL A 279 -8.54 -9.56 -20.15
C VAL A 279 -7.95 -8.80 -18.97
N GLY A 280 -8.00 -7.47 -18.99
CA GLY A 280 -7.27 -6.64 -18.04
C GLY A 280 -7.70 -6.86 -16.60
N LYS A 281 -9.01 -7.03 -16.36
CA LYS A 281 -9.53 -7.32 -15.01
C LYS A 281 -9.05 -8.66 -14.46
N PRO A 282 -9.29 -9.82 -15.12
CA PRO A 282 -8.81 -11.09 -14.60
C PRO A 282 -7.28 -11.14 -14.50
N LEU A 283 -6.56 -10.48 -15.41
CA LEU A 283 -5.10 -10.36 -15.36
C LEU A 283 -4.63 -9.57 -14.14
N LEU A 284 -5.19 -8.38 -13.91
CA LEU A 284 -4.84 -7.52 -12.77
C LEU A 284 -5.15 -8.21 -11.44
N ILE A 285 -6.31 -8.86 -11.34
CA ILE A 285 -6.70 -9.62 -10.14
C ILE A 285 -5.68 -10.73 -9.87
N GLU A 286 -5.34 -11.56 -10.85
CA GLU A 286 -4.38 -12.65 -10.66
C GLU A 286 -2.98 -12.11 -10.30
N ILE A 287 -2.56 -10.97 -10.86
CA ILE A 287 -1.31 -10.32 -10.48
C ILE A 287 -1.36 -9.83 -9.03
N LEU A 288 -2.40 -9.09 -8.62
CA LEU A 288 -2.55 -8.59 -7.25
C LEU A 288 -2.67 -9.73 -6.24
N GLU A 289 -3.32 -10.83 -6.62
CA GLU A 289 -3.38 -12.07 -5.85
C GLU A 289 -1.97 -12.65 -5.65
N ASN A 290 -1.16 -12.74 -6.71
CA ASN A 290 0.21 -13.25 -6.61
C ASN A 290 1.14 -12.34 -5.78
N GLN A 291 0.82 -11.04 -5.69
CA GLN A 291 1.56 -10.06 -4.91
C GLN A 291 1.01 -9.84 -3.49
N GLY A 292 -0.04 -10.56 -3.08
CA GLY A 292 -0.66 -10.38 -1.76
C GLY A 292 -1.42 -9.06 -1.57
N ALA A 293 -1.60 -8.29 -2.64
CA ALA A 293 -2.26 -6.97 -2.63
C ALA A 293 -3.76 -7.04 -2.99
N MET A 294 -4.31 -8.24 -3.18
CA MET A 294 -5.72 -8.43 -3.52
C MET A 294 -6.65 -8.11 -2.35
N ILE A 295 -7.69 -7.32 -2.65
CA ILE A 295 -8.89 -7.17 -1.81
C ILE A 295 -10.10 -7.71 -2.58
N GLU A 296 -11.06 -8.31 -1.90
CA GLU A 296 -12.20 -8.97 -2.54
C GLU A 296 -13.06 -8.01 -3.38
N ASP A 297 -13.11 -6.73 -3.01
CA ASP A 297 -13.83 -5.67 -3.72
C ASP A 297 -13.43 -5.56 -5.20
N PHE A 298 -12.15 -5.82 -5.54
CA PHE A 298 -11.66 -5.73 -6.92
C PHE A 298 -12.38 -6.70 -7.87
N ARG A 299 -12.99 -7.78 -7.35
CA ARG A 299 -13.80 -8.70 -8.15
C ARG A 299 -15.10 -8.06 -8.65
N GLU A 300 -15.66 -7.13 -7.90
CA GLU A 300 -16.91 -6.43 -8.23
C GLU A 300 -16.67 -5.12 -8.99
N TRP A 301 -15.43 -4.65 -9.06
CA TRP A 301 -15.09 -3.39 -9.73
C TRP A 301 -15.17 -3.51 -11.25
N GLU A 302 -15.60 -2.44 -11.90
CA GLU A 302 -15.78 -2.39 -13.34
C GLU A 302 -14.50 -1.98 -14.06
N PRO A 303 -14.07 -2.73 -15.09
CA PRO A 303 -12.92 -2.35 -15.90
C PRO A 303 -13.31 -1.34 -16.98
N SER A 304 -12.36 -0.50 -17.34
CA SER A 304 -12.45 0.38 -18.50
C SER A 304 -11.05 0.59 -19.08
N VAL A 305 -10.99 0.83 -20.39
CA VAL A 305 -9.76 1.17 -21.09
C VAL A 305 -9.98 2.50 -21.81
N SER A 306 -8.98 3.36 -21.76
CA SER A 306 -8.98 4.63 -22.48
C SER A 306 -7.56 4.96 -22.89
N GLY A 307 -7.26 4.83 -24.19
CA GLY A 307 -5.94 5.14 -24.72
C GLY A 307 -4.88 4.21 -24.13
N ASN A 308 -3.92 4.77 -23.40
CA ASN A 308 -2.82 4.04 -22.77
C ASN A 308 -3.09 3.63 -21.31
N THR A 309 -4.33 3.76 -20.84
CA THR A 309 -4.70 3.51 -19.44
C THR A 309 -5.71 2.38 -19.34
N PHE A 310 -5.42 1.42 -18.45
CA PHE A 310 -6.40 0.47 -17.93
C PHE A 310 -6.87 0.93 -16.54
N MET A 311 -8.18 0.97 -16.31
CA MET A 311 -8.75 1.40 -15.03
C MET A 311 -9.74 0.36 -14.52
N LEU A 312 -9.68 0.07 -13.22
CA LEU A 312 -10.62 -0.77 -12.49
C LEU A 312 -11.24 0.07 -11.37
N ARG A 313 -12.56 0.22 -11.33
CA ARG A 313 -13.24 1.16 -10.42
C ARG A 313 -14.48 0.56 -9.76
N GLY A 314 -14.69 0.84 -8.48
CA GLY A 314 -15.90 0.45 -7.77
C GLY A 314 -15.92 0.92 -6.33
N ASN A 315 -16.97 0.53 -5.60
CA ASN A 315 -17.09 0.87 -4.18
C ASN A 315 -16.18 -0.01 -3.33
N LEU A 316 -15.69 0.55 -2.22
CA LEU A 316 -15.02 -0.22 -1.18
C LEU A 316 -16.03 -0.64 -0.12
N SER A 317 -16.00 -1.91 0.25
CA SER A 317 -16.63 -2.43 1.46
C SER A 317 -15.85 -2.03 2.70
N GLU A 318 -16.44 -2.25 3.87
CA GLU A 318 -15.76 -2.05 5.16
C GLU A 318 -14.54 -2.98 5.30
N GLY A 319 -14.60 -4.20 4.75
CA GLY A 319 -13.48 -5.13 4.72
C GLY A 319 -12.34 -4.64 3.81
N GLY A 320 -12.68 -4.22 2.60
CA GLY A 320 -11.73 -3.63 1.65
C GLY A 320 -11.02 -2.40 2.20
N THR A 321 -11.78 -1.50 2.84
CA THR A 321 -11.24 -0.29 3.47
C THR A 321 -10.24 -0.64 4.56
N ARG A 322 -10.58 -1.57 5.48
CA ARG A 322 -9.66 -2.00 6.54
C ARG A 322 -8.36 -2.59 5.99
N LYS A 323 -8.47 -3.50 5.01
CA LYS A 323 -7.31 -4.14 4.40
C LYS A 323 -6.40 -3.12 3.69
N LEU A 324 -7.01 -2.18 2.97
CA LEU A 324 -6.31 -1.10 2.31
C LEU A 324 -5.60 -0.17 3.31
N MET A 325 -6.26 0.21 4.39
CA MET A 325 -5.65 1.01 5.47
C MET A 325 -4.47 0.27 6.12
N SER A 326 -4.54 -1.06 6.26
CA SER A 326 -3.42 -1.86 6.77
C SER A 326 -2.19 -1.83 5.85
N VAL A 327 -2.38 -1.71 4.52
CA VAL A 327 -1.30 -1.58 3.53
C VAL A 327 -0.65 -0.21 3.57
N MET A 328 -1.42 0.82 3.97
CA MET A 328 -0.96 2.21 4.06
C MET A 328 -0.36 2.58 5.43
N GLU A 329 -0.02 1.59 6.27
CA GLU A 329 0.38 1.84 7.63
C GLU A 329 1.62 2.75 7.73
N LEU A 330 1.44 3.83 8.49
CA LEU A 330 2.52 4.70 8.92
C LEU A 330 3.44 3.96 9.90
N PRO A 331 4.74 4.27 9.94
CA PRO A 331 5.63 3.79 11.00
C PRO A 331 4.99 4.09 12.36
N ALA A 332 4.84 3.07 13.22
CA ALA A 332 4.17 3.12 14.53
C ALA A 332 4.78 4.13 15.52
N SER A 333 5.89 4.76 15.14
CA SER A 333 6.65 5.72 15.91
C SER A 333 6.36 7.19 15.64
N MET A 334 5.84 7.52 14.45
CA MET A 334 5.30 8.86 14.18
C MET A 334 3.96 9.11 14.87
N THR A 335 3.42 8.08 15.52
CA THR A 335 2.00 7.99 15.85
C THR A 335 1.79 8.51 17.26
N HIS A 336 2.26 7.85 18.32
CA HIS A 336 2.21 8.23 19.74
C HIS A 336 3.10 9.41 20.16
N ALA A 337 3.89 9.99 19.24
CA ALA A 337 4.57 11.28 19.42
C ALA A 337 3.62 12.41 19.85
N VAL A 338 2.34 12.26 19.49
CA VAL A 338 1.30 13.28 19.58
C VAL A 338 0.51 13.24 20.89
N GLN A 339 0.58 12.13 21.64
CA GLN A 339 -0.45 11.84 22.64
C GLN A 339 -0.40 12.74 23.88
N GLN A 340 0.73 13.37 24.26
CA GLN A 340 0.81 14.06 25.56
C GLN A 340 1.76 15.26 25.65
N ALA A 341 1.56 16.29 24.82
CA ALA A 341 1.96 17.63 25.23
C ALA A 341 1.13 18.17 26.43
N ASN A 342 0.07 17.45 26.85
CA ASN A 342 -0.91 17.91 27.85
C ASN A 342 -1.23 16.93 29.01
N SER A 343 -0.48 15.84 29.24
CA SER A 343 -0.67 15.04 30.46
C SER A 343 0.28 15.48 31.56
N PRO A 344 -0.22 15.89 32.74
CA PRO A 344 0.64 16.17 33.88
C PRO A 344 1.33 14.87 34.31
N GLY A 345 2.65 14.90 34.36
CA GLY A 345 3.46 13.78 34.84
C GLY A 345 3.05 13.39 36.26
N THR A 346 2.37 12.26 36.39
CA THR A 346 2.16 11.61 37.68
C THR A 346 3.46 10.91 38.06
N ASN A 347 4.01 11.23 39.23
CA ASN A 347 5.27 10.68 39.76
C ASN A 347 5.19 9.17 40.14
N ASN A 348 4.35 8.36 39.49
CA ASN A 348 4.12 6.96 39.84
C ASN A 348 4.58 6.00 38.75
N LYS A 349 5.87 5.64 38.78
CA LYS A 349 6.50 4.70 37.83
C LYS A 349 5.76 3.37 37.69
N GLU A 350 5.14 2.85 38.75
CA GLU A 350 4.41 1.57 38.69
C GLU A 350 3.13 1.69 37.87
N GLN A 351 2.46 2.84 37.94
CA GLN A 351 1.24 3.11 37.20
C GLN A 351 1.51 3.39 35.72
N ASP A 352 2.62 4.06 35.41
CA ASP A 352 3.10 4.26 34.04
C ASP A 352 3.44 2.92 33.37
N VAL A 353 4.10 2.02 34.11
CA VAL A 353 4.42 0.67 33.62
C VAL A 353 3.15 -0.15 33.38
N LEU A 354 2.18 -0.09 34.29
CA LEU A 354 0.90 -0.78 34.12
C LEU A 354 0.17 -0.31 32.86
N LEU A 355 0.04 1.01 32.66
CA LEU A 355 -0.67 1.56 31.51
C LEU A 355 0.02 1.19 30.18
N ALA A 356 1.33 1.34 30.11
CA ALA A 356 2.11 0.95 28.94
C ALA A 356 1.99 -0.56 28.64
N THR A 357 2.00 -1.39 29.69
CA THR A 357 1.82 -2.84 29.56
C THR A 357 0.42 -3.20 29.04
N GLN A 358 -0.65 -2.54 29.54
CA GLN A 358 -2.01 -2.75 29.04
C GLN A 358 -2.16 -2.32 27.58
N GLN A 359 -1.54 -1.21 27.19
CA GLN A 359 -1.57 -0.74 25.81
C GLN A 359 -0.84 -1.68 24.86
N TYR A 360 0.35 -2.17 25.25
CA TYR A 360 1.08 -3.18 24.49
C TYR A 360 0.27 -4.46 24.34
N TRP A 361 -0.33 -4.95 25.42
CA TRP A 361 -1.17 -6.14 25.43
C TRP A 361 -2.37 -6.02 24.47
N LYS A 362 -3.09 -4.90 24.50
CA LYS A 362 -4.22 -4.62 23.60
C LYS A 362 -3.77 -4.58 22.13
N SER A 363 -2.66 -3.90 21.86
CA SER A 363 -2.10 -3.79 20.51
C SER A 363 -1.72 -5.17 19.96
N LEU A 364 -1.01 -5.97 20.77
CA LEU A 364 -0.59 -7.32 20.40
C LEU A 364 -1.79 -8.23 20.11
N ASN A 365 -2.81 -8.25 20.98
CA ASN A 365 -4.01 -9.06 20.75
C ASN A 365 -4.77 -8.61 19.50
N SER A 366 -4.92 -7.30 19.29
CA SER A 366 -5.59 -6.82 18.08
C SER A 366 -4.84 -7.27 16.82
N LEU A 367 -3.51 -7.20 16.80
CA LEU A 367 -2.71 -7.66 15.66
C LEU A 367 -2.86 -9.17 15.43
N MET A 368 -2.94 -9.97 16.50
CA MET A 368 -3.19 -11.41 16.41
C MET A 368 -4.60 -11.71 15.90
N ASP A 369 -5.61 -11.07 16.47
CA ASP A 369 -7.02 -11.25 16.12
C ASP A 369 -7.30 -10.81 14.69
N ASP A 370 -6.73 -9.69 14.25
CA ASP A 370 -6.86 -9.19 12.88
C ASP A 370 -6.28 -10.20 11.88
N LEU A 371 -5.10 -10.76 12.16
CA LEU A 371 -4.49 -11.78 11.30
C LEU A 371 -5.26 -13.11 11.33
N GLN A 372 -5.78 -13.51 12.49
CA GLN A 372 -6.51 -14.76 12.65
C GLN A 372 -7.88 -14.74 11.95
N ASN A 373 -8.60 -13.62 12.06
CA ASN A 373 -9.93 -13.46 11.50
C ASN A 373 -9.92 -13.07 10.01
N ASP A 374 -8.76 -12.71 9.46
CA ASP A 374 -8.60 -12.45 8.03
C ASP A 374 -8.57 -13.78 7.24
N HIS A 375 -9.75 -14.29 6.90
CA HIS A 375 -9.93 -15.49 6.05
C HIS A 375 -9.73 -15.21 4.55
N SER A 376 -9.20 -14.05 4.16
CA SER A 376 -9.18 -13.62 2.76
C SER A 376 -7.98 -14.11 1.93
N PHE A 377 -7.09 -14.96 2.49
CA PHE A 377 -5.99 -15.53 1.72
C PHE A 377 -6.47 -16.74 0.89
N GLN A 378 -6.51 -16.57 -0.43
CA GLN A 378 -6.88 -17.61 -1.40
C GLN A 378 -5.75 -18.63 -1.62
N SER A 379 -4.52 -18.30 -1.21
CA SER A 379 -3.35 -19.18 -1.29
C SER A 379 -2.40 -19.03 -0.10
N PHE A 380 -1.58 -20.07 0.15
CA PHE A 380 -0.53 -20.05 1.17
C PHE A 380 0.53 -18.99 0.88
N GLY A 381 0.86 -18.73 -0.39
CA GLY A 381 1.80 -17.67 -0.75
C GLY A 381 1.31 -16.27 -0.32
N GLN A 382 0.01 -16.00 -0.48
CA GLN A 382 -0.61 -14.76 0.02
C GLN A 382 -0.54 -14.69 1.54
N GLY A 383 -0.91 -15.76 2.24
CA GLY A 383 -0.82 -15.83 3.69
C GLY A 383 0.59 -15.50 4.19
N ALA A 384 1.63 -16.02 3.54
CA ALA A 384 3.02 -15.81 3.97
C ALA A 384 3.39 -14.33 4.06
N ILE A 385 2.97 -13.53 3.08
CA ILE A 385 3.20 -12.08 3.05
C ILE A 385 2.54 -11.39 4.25
N TRP A 386 1.32 -11.79 4.61
CA TRP A 386 0.62 -11.24 5.77
C TRP A 386 1.31 -11.62 7.07
N TYR A 387 1.75 -12.87 7.22
CA TYR A 387 2.50 -13.28 8.41
C TYR A 387 3.82 -12.52 8.59
N ASP A 388 4.60 -12.31 7.53
CA ASP A 388 5.81 -11.46 7.60
C ASP A 388 5.45 -10.03 8.01
N LYS A 389 4.43 -9.46 7.38
CA LYS A 389 3.98 -8.09 7.65
C LYS A 389 3.55 -7.93 9.12
N TYR A 390 2.72 -8.81 9.65
CA TYR A 390 2.26 -8.74 11.04
C TYR A 390 3.37 -9.05 12.04
N ALA A 391 4.36 -9.89 11.69
CA ALA A 391 5.57 -10.07 12.50
C ALA A 391 6.32 -8.74 12.66
N ARG A 392 6.56 -8.04 11.55
CA ARG A 392 7.20 -6.71 11.55
C ARG A 392 6.41 -5.67 12.34
N LYS A 393 5.07 -5.71 12.31
CA LYS A 393 4.22 -4.83 13.13
C LYS A 393 4.45 -5.06 14.63
N ILE A 394 4.52 -6.32 15.04
CA ILE A 394 4.77 -6.68 16.44
C ILE A 394 6.15 -6.22 16.89
N ASP A 395 7.19 -6.37 16.05
CA ASP A 395 8.54 -5.90 16.37
C ASP A 395 8.62 -4.38 16.56
N ARG A 396 7.71 -3.63 15.94
CA ARG A 396 7.63 -2.17 15.97
C ARG A 396 6.76 -1.63 17.12
N LEU A 397 6.20 -2.49 17.96
CA LEU A 397 5.41 -2.04 19.10
C LEU A 397 6.29 -1.31 20.14
N PRO A 398 5.80 -0.25 20.81
CA PRO A 398 6.55 0.46 21.83
C PRO A 398 6.92 -0.45 23.01
N ILE A 399 8.19 -0.52 23.38
CA ILE A 399 8.67 -1.39 24.47
C ILE A 399 9.02 -0.62 25.76
N LEU A 400 9.00 0.71 25.74
CA LEU A 400 9.37 1.51 26.91
C LEU A 400 8.33 1.35 28.02
N ASN A 401 8.81 1.11 29.24
CA ASN A 401 7.98 0.88 30.43
C ASN A 401 6.98 -0.29 30.29
N VAL A 402 7.19 -1.21 29.35
CA VAL A 402 6.38 -2.42 29.21
C VAL A 402 6.97 -3.54 30.04
N ASP A 403 6.12 -4.39 30.62
CA ASP A 403 6.52 -5.62 31.28
C ASP A 403 7.50 -6.45 30.41
N PRO A 404 8.74 -6.70 30.86
CA PRO A 404 9.76 -7.34 30.04
C PRO A 404 9.39 -8.76 29.57
N GLU A 405 8.59 -9.50 30.35
CA GLU A 405 8.13 -10.83 29.96
C GLU A 405 7.07 -10.74 28.86
N LEU A 406 6.22 -9.70 28.88
CA LEU A 406 5.27 -9.42 27.81
C LEU A 406 5.96 -8.97 26.51
N VAL A 407 7.02 -8.16 26.60
CA VAL A 407 7.85 -7.82 25.43
C VAL A 407 8.45 -9.08 24.81
N ASN A 408 9.02 -9.97 25.64
CA ASN A 408 9.54 -11.26 25.19
C ASN A 408 8.45 -12.16 24.60
N PHE A 409 7.24 -12.13 25.15
CA PHE A 409 6.10 -12.84 24.59
C PHE A 409 5.75 -12.32 23.19
N GLY A 410 5.66 -10.99 23.00
CA GLY A 410 5.45 -10.39 21.68
C GLY A 410 6.53 -10.79 20.67
N ALA A 411 7.81 -10.75 21.07
CA ALA A 411 8.92 -11.22 20.22
C ALA A 411 8.78 -12.70 19.81
N LYS A 412 8.29 -13.57 20.71
CA LYS A 412 7.98 -14.98 20.39
C LYS A 412 6.81 -15.13 19.41
N ILE A 413 5.79 -14.29 19.52
CA ILE A 413 4.68 -14.27 18.55
C ILE A 413 5.20 -13.83 17.18
N ALA A 414 5.98 -12.75 17.10
CA ALA A 414 6.60 -12.30 15.85
C ALA A 414 7.49 -13.38 15.21
N ALA A 415 8.30 -14.09 16.01
CA ALA A 415 9.09 -15.24 15.55
C ALA A 415 8.20 -16.39 15.04
N THR A 416 7.11 -16.70 15.76
CA THR A 416 6.12 -17.70 15.33
C THR A 416 5.49 -17.31 13.99
N PHE A 417 5.18 -16.03 13.77
CA PHE A 417 4.63 -15.56 12.50
C PHE A 417 5.64 -15.70 11.34
N ARG A 418 6.92 -15.40 11.54
CA ARG A 418 7.97 -15.70 10.52
C ARG A 418 8.11 -17.20 10.23
N ASN A 419 7.89 -18.06 11.25
CA ASN A 419 7.83 -19.51 11.03
C ASN A 419 6.60 -19.90 10.20
N CYS A 420 5.44 -19.28 10.43
CA CYS A 420 4.25 -19.46 9.60
C CYS A 420 4.51 -19.02 8.15
N GLU A 421 5.15 -17.88 7.92
CA GLU A 421 5.57 -17.44 6.59
C GLU A 421 6.42 -18.52 5.89
N THR A 422 7.46 -19.01 6.56
CA THR A 422 8.34 -20.05 6.01
C THR A 422 7.57 -21.33 5.68
N LEU A 423 6.71 -21.78 6.60
CA LEU A 423 5.83 -22.93 6.41
C LEU A 423 4.93 -22.75 5.19
N MET A 424 4.33 -21.57 5.06
CA MET A 424 3.43 -21.24 3.97
C MET A 424 4.13 -21.19 2.61
N LYS A 425 5.34 -20.61 2.53
CA LYS A 425 6.19 -20.68 1.33
C LYS A 425 6.55 -22.14 0.99
N GLY A 426 6.82 -22.96 2.01
CA GLY A 426 7.12 -24.38 1.88
C GLY A 426 6.00 -25.22 1.25
N VAL A 427 4.73 -24.89 1.49
CA VAL A 427 3.57 -25.59 0.86
C VAL A 427 3.60 -25.46 -0.67
N GLY A 428 3.96 -24.27 -1.19
CA GLY A 428 4.10 -24.04 -2.62
C GLY A 428 5.26 -24.83 -3.23
N MET A 429 6.41 -24.84 -2.55
CA MET A 429 7.61 -25.59 -2.98
C MET A 429 7.38 -27.11 -2.98
N SER A 430 6.79 -27.66 -1.91
CA SER A 430 6.47 -29.09 -1.82
C SER A 430 5.44 -29.51 -2.86
N SER A 431 4.43 -28.66 -3.11
CA SER A 431 3.46 -28.90 -4.17
C SER A 431 4.14 -28.98 -5.54
N ALA A 432 5.02 -28.02 -5.87
CA ALA A 432 5.74 -27.99 -7.14
C ALA A 432 6.66 -29.22 -7.31
N LEU A 433 7.37 -29.62 -6.25
CA LEU A 433 8.22 -30.81 -6.25
C LEU A 433 7.40 -32.07 -6.50
N ARG A 434 6.29 -32.26 -5.79
CA ARG A 434 5.42 -33.44 -5.95
C ARG A 434 4.77 -33.51 -7.32
N VAL A 435 4.33 -32.36 -7.87
CA VAL A 435 3.82 -32.27 -9.25
C VAL A 435 4.91 -32.66 -10.26
N SER A 436 6.15 -32.23 -10.06
CA SER A 436 7.27 -32.62 -10.94
C SER A 436 7.54 -34.13 -10.91
N GLN A 437 7.34 -34.78 -9.75
CA GLN A 437 7.49 -36.23 -9.57
C GLN A 437 6.32 -37.02 -10.17
N THR A 438 5.12 -36.43 -10.28
CA THR A 438 3.96 -37.05 -10.95
C THR A 438 4.10 -37.03 -12.48
N GLY A 439 4.99 -36.21 -13.03
CA GLY A 439 5.34 -36.20 -14.46
C GLY A 439 6.16 -37.43 -14.92
N GLY A 440 6.41 -38.39 -14.04
CA GLY A 440 7.26 -39.56 -14.30
C GLY A 440 6.54 -40.89 -14.19
N SER A 441 5.53 -41.16 -15.04
CA SER A 441 5.11 -42.53 -15.42
C SER A 441 3.90 -42.54 -16.35
N GLY A 442 4.13 -42.47 -17.68
CA GLY A 442 3.10 -42.85 -18.66
C GLY A 442 3.13 -42.10 -19.98
N SER A 443 3.80 -42.69 -20.97
CA SER A 443 3.70 -42.41 -22.42
C SER A 443 4.50 -41.21 -22.99
N SER A 444 5.73 -41.55 -23.40
CA SER A 444 6.44 -41.16 -24.63
C SER A 444 6.18 -39.77 -25.25
N GLY A 445 7.24 -38.96 -25.23
CA GLY A 445 7.52 -37.95 -26.25
C GLY A 445 7.08 -36.54 -25.91
N TYR A 446 7.92 -35.77 -25.20
CA TYR A 446 8.50 -34.54 -25.76
C TYR A 446 9.73 -34.16 -24.96
N SER A 447 10.83 -34.03 -25.69
CA SER A 447 12.18 -33.76 -25.25
C SER A 447 12.31 -32.43 -24.52
N ASN A 448 12.88 -32.54 -23.32
CA ASN A 448 13.73 -31.53 -22.71
C ASN A 448 14.77 -31.03 -23.75
N SER A 449 14.82 -29.73 -24.03
CA SER A 449 15.98 -29.14 -24.71
C SER A 449 16.31 -27.80 -24.08
N SER A 450 17.09 -27.90 -23.00
CA SER A 450 18.02 -26.90 -22.54
C SER A 450 19.27 -26.95 -23.43
N TYR A 451 19.77 -25.76 -23.80
CA TYR A 451 21.17 -25.46 -24.16
C TYR A 451 21.84 -26.11 -25.40
N GLY A 452 22.15 -25.26 -26.39
CA GLY A 452 23.51 -25.10 -26.90
C GLY A 452 23.99 -25.95 -28.10
N GLY A 453 24.32 -25.27 -29.21
CA GLY A 453 25.53 -25.59 -29.99
C GLY A 453 25.38 -26.28 -31.36
N TYR A 454 25.65 -25.51 -32.42
CA TYR A 454 26.32 -25.86 -33.68
C TYR A 454 26.32 -27.33 -34.19
N ARG A 455 25.68 -27.58 -35.36
CA ARG A 455 26.33 -27.79 -36.68
C ARG A 455 25.32 -28.30 -37.72
N ALA A 456 25.50 -27.82 -38.95
CA ALA A 456 24.77 -28.17 -40.16
C ALA A 456 25.01 -29.62 -40.64
N SER A 457 24.03 -30.21 -41.33
CA SER A 457 24.17 -30.78 -42.70
C SER A 457 22.98 -31.66 -43.11
N MET A 458 22.37 -31.28 -44.24
CA MET A 458 21.73 -32.06 -45.33
C MET A 458 21.42 -33.56 -45.15
N GLY A 459 20.22 -33.96 -45.57
CA GLY A 459 19.90 -35.35 -45.96
C GLY A 459 18.46 -35.51 -46.51
N TYR A 460 18.35 -36.06 -47.72
CA TYR A 460 17.19 -36.08 -48.63
C TYR A 460 16.41 -37.42 -48.58
N GLY A 461 15.10 -37.40 -48.86
CA GLY A 461 14.26 -38.58 -49.21
C GLY A 461 13.78 -39.43 -48.01
N SER A 462 12.65 -40.12 -47.98
CA SER A 462 11.68 -40.53 -49.00
C SER A 462 10.50 -41.20 -48.25
N THR A 463 9.25 -40.86 -48.58
CA THR A 463 8.07 -41.71 -48.27
C THR A 463 8.06 -42.94 -49.17
N PRO A 464 7.54 -44.10 -48.72
CA PRO A 464 6.18 -44.49 -49.16
C PRO A 464 5.34 -45.35 -48.19
N TYR A 465 4.05 -45.00 -48.13
CA TYR A 465 2.83 -45.84 -48.23
C TYR A 465 2.62 -47.11 -47.35
N GLY A 466 1.49 -47.13 -46.62
CA GLY A 466 0.82 -48.34 -46.10
C GLY A 466 -0.37 -48.02 -45.17
N PRO A 467 -1.63 -48.46 -45.45
CA PRO A 467 -2.83 -48.03 -44.72
C PRO A 467 -3.28 -49.07 -43.69
N GLN A 468 -3.34 -48.75 -42.40
CA GLN A 468 -4.00 -49.59 -41.40
C GLN A 468 -4.45 -48.80 -40.15
N GLY A 469 -5.76 -48.84 -39.88
CA GLY A 469 -6.32 -48.79 -38.52
C GLY A 469 -6.41 -47.44 -37.82
N MET A 470 -7.32 -46.56 -38.24
CA MET A 470 -7.73 -45.40 -37.44
C MET A 470 -8.70 -45.84 -36.35
N GLY A 471 -8.16 -46.47 -35.29
CA GLY A 471 -8.90 -46.89 -34.10
C GLY A 471 -8.52 -46.06 -32.88
N SER A 472 -9.43 -45.20 -32.43
CA SER A 472 -9.58 -44.74 -31.04
C SER A 472 -8.33 -44.28 -30.26
N GLY A 473 -7.65 -43.21 -30.70
CA GLY A 473 -6.51 -42.62 -29.95
C GLY A 473 -6.82 -41.38 -29.12
N VAL A 474 -7.97 -40.72 -29.31
CA VAL A 474 -8.25 -39.39 -28.72
C VAL A 474 -8.89 -39.48 -27.34
N SER A 475 -9.64 -40.55 -27.05
CA SER A 475 -10.29 -40.74 -25.74
C SER A 475 -9.29 -41.10 -24.64
N ALA A 476 -8.33 -41.99 -24.90
CA ALA A 476 -7.32 -42.41 -23.94
C ALA A 476 -6.34 -41.27 -23.58
N MET A 477 -5.99 -40.41 -24.55
CA MET A 477 -5.11 -39.26 -24.33
C MET A 477 -5.81 -38.11 -23.57
N ASN A 478 -7.12 -37.92 -23.78
CA ASN A 478 -7.90 -36.97 -22.98
C ASN A 478 -8.19 -37.51 -21.58
N ALA A 479 -8.43 -38.82 -21.44
CA ALA A 479 -8.59 -39.49 -20.15
C ALA A 479 -7.29 -39.45 -19.32
N SER A 480 -6.12 -39.66 -19.95
CA SER A 480 -4.83 -39.56 -19.25
C SER A 480 -4.52 -38.13 -18.80
N ARG A 481 -4.89 -37.11 -19.59
CA ARG A 481 -4.77 -35.69 -19.20
C ARG A 481 -5.74 -35.29 -18.09
N GLN A 482 -6.98 -35.79 -18.12
CA GLN A 482 -7.94 -35.58 -17.04
C GLN A 482 -7.49 -36.26 -15.75
N GLN A 483 -6.95 -37.47 -15.86
CA GLN A 483 -6.39 -38.22 -14.73
C GLN A 483 -5.17 -37.50 -14.14
N GLN A 484 -4.23 -37.06 -14.97
CA GLN A 484 -3.07 -36.26 -14.54
C GLN A 484 -3.50 -34.93 -13.90
N GLY A 485 -4.50 -34.25 -14.47
CA GLY A 485 -5.08 -33.04 -13.87
C GLY A 485 -5.72 -33.30 -12.51
N SER A 486 -6.40 -34.45 -12.35
CA SER A 486 -7.00 -34.86 -11.09
C SER A 486 -5.94 -35.22 -10.04
N GLU A 487 -4.84 -35.86 -10.43
CA GLU A 487 -3.71 -36.19 -9.54
C GLU A 487 -2.98 -34.93 -9.07
N ILE A 488 -2.72 -33.98 -9.97
CA ILE A 488 -2.14 -32.67 -9.63
C ILE A 488 -3.07 -31.90 -8.68
N ALA A 489 -4.38 -31.88 -8.94
CA ALA A 489 -5.35 -31.26 -8.05
C ALA A 489 -5.39 -31.93 -6.66
N GLN A 490 -5.27 -33.26 -6.59
CA GLN A 490 -5.17 -33.99 -5.32
C GLN A 490 -3.87 -33.66 -4.57
N ILE A 491 -2.73 -33.54 -5.25
CA ILE A 491 -1.46 -33.12 -4.64
C ILE A 491 -1.60 -31.73 -4.03
N HIS A 492 -2.13 -30.77 -4.78
CA HIS A 492 -2.38 -29.43 -4.27
C HIS A 492 -3.34 -29.42 -3.07
N MET A 493 -4.42 -30.20 -3.11
CA MET A 493 -5.33 -30.33 -1.98
C MET A 493 -4.66 -30.95 -0.74
N GLN A 494 -3.85 -31.99 -0.92
CA GLN A 494 -3.13 -32.64 0.19
C GLN A 494 -2.13 -31.70 0.86
N GLU A 495 -1.29 -31.02 0.07
CA GLU A 495 -0.28 -30.09 0.61
C GLU A 495 -0.94 -28.87 1.27
N ARG A 496 -2.02 -28.32 0.69
CA ARG A 496 -2.81 -27.25 1.32
C ARG A 496 -3.46 -27.71 2.62
N SER A 497 -4.03 -28.92 2.66
CA SER A 497 -4.66 -29.46 3.87
C SER A 497 -3.65 -29.68 4.99
N ARG A 498 -2.45 -30.17 4.67
CA ARG A 498 -1.34 -30.31 5.62
C ARG A 498 -0.90 -28.95 6.17
N GLY A 499 -0.67 -27.99 5.28
CA GLY A 499 -0.32 -26.62 5.68
C GLY A 499 -1.38 -25.99 6.58
N ALA A 500 -2.67 -26.17 6.25
CA ALA A 500 -3.78 -25.62 7.02
C ALA A 500 -3.86 -26.25 8.42
N ALA A 501 -3.67 -27.56 8.52
CA ALA A 501 -3.63 -28.26 9.81
C ALA A 501 -2.47 -27.77 10.69
N SER A 502 -1.29 -27.56 10.11
CA SER A 502 -0.14 -27.00 10.86
C SER A 502 -0.40 -25.57 11.33
N LEU A 503 -1.01 -24.72 10.50
CA LEU A 503 -1.38 -23.35 10.91
C LEU A 503 -2.42 -23.35 12.02
N GLN A 504 -3.42 -24.23 11.94
CA GLN A 504 -4.43 -24.38 12.98
C GLN A 504 -3.81 -24.79 14.32
N ASP A 505 -2.85 -25.72 14.29
CA ASP A 505 -2.12 -26.14 15.49
C ASP A 505 -1.30 -24.99 16.09
N ILE A 506 -0.61 -24.22 15.25
CA ILE A 506 0.13 -23.02 15.70
C ILE A 506 -0.81 -22.01 16.37
N TRP A 507 -1.99 -21.73 15.78
CA TRP A 507 -2.97 -20.82 16.39
C TRP A 507 -3.54 -21.35 17.71
N ASN A 508 -3.76 -22.66 17.84
CA ASN A 508 -4.15 -23.27 19.11
C ASN A 508 -3.05 -23.09 20.18
N GLN A 509 -1.77 -23.23 19.79
CA GLN A 509 -0.63 -22.98 20.68
C GLN A 509 -0.54 -21.49 21.08
N ILE A 510 -0.73 -20.56 20.14
CA ILE A 510 -0.79 -19.11 20.39
C ILE A 510 -1.91 -18.79 21.37
N ALA A 511 -3.12 -19.32 21.17
CA ALA A 511 -4.25 -19.10 22.06
C ALA A 511 -3.97 -19.60 23.49
N SER A 512 -3.36 -20.79 23.62
CA SER A 512 -2.95 -21.33 24.92
C SER A 512 -1.89 -20.46 25.61
N ALA A 513 -0.88 -20.02 24.87
CA ALA A 513 0.20 -19.19 25.39
C ALA A 513 -0.30 -17.78 25.79
N THR A 514 -1.17 -17.18 24.98
CA THR A 514 -1.82 -15.89 25.25
C THR A 514 -2.66 -15.96 26.53
N SER A 515 -3.46 -17.01 26.70
CA SER A 515 -4.24 -17.20 27.94
C SER A 515 -3.35 -17.28 29.19
N LYS A 516 -2.22 -18.01 29.12
CA LYS A 516 -1.25 -18.10 30.23
C LYS A 516 -0.62 -16.73 30.53
N GLU A 517 -0.25 -15.98 29.50
CA GLU A 517 0.35 -14.67 29.64
C GLU A 517 -0.63 -13.67 30.27
N ARG A 518 -1.91 -13.71 29.87
CA ARG A 518 -2.97 -12.92 30.50
C ARG A 518 -3.09 -13.20 31.99
N ILE A 519 -3.14 -14.47 32.38
CA ILE A 519 -3.21 -14.88 33.80
C ILE A 519 -2.01 -14.34 34.58
N ARG A 520 -0.81 -14.41 33.99
CA ARG A 520 0.42 -13.88 34.59
C ARG A 520 0.33 -12.37 34.82
N LEU A 521 -0.12 -11.61 33.81
CA LEU A 521 -0.27 -10.16 33.89
C LEU A 521 -1.31 -9.75 34.94
N VAL A 522 -2.49 -10.38 34.95
CA VAL A 522 -3.54 -10.13 35.95
C VAL A 522 -3.02 -10.42 37.36
N SER A 523 -2.29 -11.53 37.55
CA SER A 523 -1.69 -11.88 38.84
C SER A 523 -0.64 -10.87 39.29
N LYS A 524 0.23 -10.41 38.38
CA LYS A 524 1.32 -9.48 38.68
C LYS A 524 0.84 -8.07 39.00
N TYR A 525 -0.13 -7.56 38.24
CA TYR A 525 -0.57 -6.17 38.34
C TYR A 525 -1.89 -5.98 39.08
N SER A 526 -2.62 -7.06 39.40
CA SER A 526 -3.98 -6.99 40.00
C SER A 526 -4.93 -6.10 39.21
N ALA A 527 -4.77 -6.09 37.88
CA ALA A 527 -5.52 -5.27 36.93
C ALA A 527 -6.00 -6.14 35.77
N ASP A 528 -7.04 -5.69 35.06
CA ASP A 528 -7.57 -6.41 33.91
C ASP A 528 -6.74 -6.18 32.65
N PHE A 529 -6.66 -7.21 31.81
CA PHE A 529 -5.88 -7.26 30.57
C PHE A 529 -6.69 -7.90 29.45
#